data_AF-A0AA42NWH1-F1
#
_entry.id   AF-A0AA42NWH1-F1
#
_cell.length_a   1.000
_cell.length_b   1.000
_cell.length_c   1.000
_cell.angle_alpha   90.00
_cell.angle_beta   90.00
_cell.angle_gamma   90.00
#
_symmetry.space_group_name_H-M   'P 1'
#
loop_
_entity.id
_entity.type
_entity.pdbx_description
1 polymer ?
#
loop_
_entity_poly.entity_id
_entity_poly.type
_entity_poly.pdbx_seq_one_letter_code
_entity_poly.pdbx_strand_id
1 'polypeptide(L)'
;MFNENHLEQFLNQSNYDIRLPNNARWIDQKCTPDVVCIIADCILNYIESSQKTTFLTKEIWNSDYAKEISDIFSKPDVSSSNAQNEYDKFFQQPMELLSYSGLLLKQKQGNQNLYTVQNIELLEYIARRERNCLNFLTHYITKVLKDSGIYTHFESFFSTPNANTFSQLKGQFESFMIQHTAINTEIECRRIFTKVLNPLSFVLRNYGTERGRLSPQKITYDQLMYNRLNFRDLYSNKPKDVTRNEYEPTVPEKLKLEKFWKYNSSKAKKLLRAFNDEFRNRISEHEDDLANCEATHIHHIFPEAMYPAISGTVENLIALTPSQHLNRAHPLGKTQEINKEYQYLLLISKMKSIEANLSQSTIPQIYDFNQFREVLAVGLDQPQIHAIPDLDFASMTTAIEHYFQ
;
A
#
# COMPACT_ATOMS: atom_id res chain seq x y z
N MET A 1 -4.44 -16.77 6.63
CA MET A 1 -3.94 -16.71 5.23
C MET A 1 -4.89 -15.79 4.47
N PHE A 2 -4.41 -14.71 3.84
CA PHE A 2 -5.33 -13.76 3.21
C PHE A 2 -5.05 -13.63 1.71
N ASN A 3 -6.01 -14.05 0.88
CA ASN A 3 -6.02 -13.87 -0.59
C ASN A 3 -7.37 -13.28 -1.03
N GLU A 4 -7.58 -13.01 -2.32
CA GLU A 4 -8.81 -12.37 -2.82
C GLU A 4 -10.09 -13.14 -2.47
N ASN A 5 -10.05 -14.48 -2.45
CA ASN A 5 -11.22 -15.27 -2.05
C ASN A 5 -11.59 -15.06 -0.57
N HIS A 6 -10.60 -14.89 0.32
CA HIS A 6 -10.87 -14.58 1.73
C HIS A 6 -11.49 -13.19 1.89
N LEU A 7 -11.06 -12.23 1.05
CA LEU A 7 -11.62 -10.87 1.03
C LEU A 7 -13.08 -10.88 0.61
N GLU A 8 -13.41 -11.56 -0.50
CA GLU A 8 -14.79 -11.67 -0.96
C GLU A 8 -15.68 -12.38 0.06
N GLN A 9 -15.19 -13.49 0.64
CA GLN A 9 -15.90 -14.20 1.70
C GLN A 9 -16.19 -13.29 2.90
N PHE A 10 -15.20 -12.53 3.37
CA PHE A 10 -15.37 -11.58 4.46
C PHE A 10 -16.43 -10.51 4.12
N LEU A 11 -16.31 -9.86 2.97
CA LEU A 11 -17.25 -8.80 2.55
C LEU A 11 -18.68 -9.34 2.34
N ASN A 12 -18.83 -10.59 1.90
CA ASN A 12 -20.14 -11.20 1.71
C ASN A 12 -20.85 -11.60 3.03
N GLN A 13 -20.19 -11.48 4.19
CA GLN A 13 -20.81 -11.71 5.49
C GLN A 13 -21.73 -10.55 5.92
N SER A 14 -21.64 -9.39 5.27
CA SER A 14 -22.38 -8.19 5.64
C SER A 14 -23.17 -7.61 4.47
N ASN A 15 -24.25 -6.89 4.80
CA ASN A 15 -24.96 -6.02 3.90
C ASN A 15 -24.50 -4.57 4.15
N TYR A 16 -23.89 -3.96 3.15
CA TYR A 16 -23.35 -2.60 3.23
C TYR A 16 -24.24 -1.56 2.53
N ASP A 17 -25.54 -1.85 2.38
CA ASP A 17 -26.50 -0.91 1.83
C ASP A 17 -26.55 0.38 2.66
N ILE A 18 -26.07 1.48 2.07
CA ILE A 18 -25.98 2.81 2.69
C ILE A 18 -27.36 3.34 3.11
N ARG A 19 -28.45 2.84 2.52
CA ARG A 19 -29.82 3.29 2.83
C ARG A 19 -30.31 2.79 4.18
N LEU A 20 -29.70 1.74 4.74
CA LEU A 20 -30.14 1.12 5.99
C LEU A 20 -29.59 1.85 7.22
N PRO A 21 -28.27 1.99 7.40
CA PRO A 21 -27.74 2.83 8.45
C PRO A 21 -27.75 4.27 7.93
N ASN A 22 -28.33 5.22 8.67
CA ASN A 22 -28.14 6.66 8.38
C ASN A 22 -26.69 7.11 8.71
N ASN A 23 -25.70 6.26 8.45
CA ASN A 23 -24.29 6.45 8.70
C ASN A 23 -23.59 6.80 7.39
N ALA A 24 -23.23 8.07 7.25
CA ALA A 24 -22.50 8.58 6.09
C ALA A 24 -21.04 8.11 6.01
N ARG A 25 -20.48 7.57 7.10
CA ARG A 25 -19.04 7.36 7.28
C ARG A 25 -18.55 5.99 6.79
N TRP A 26 -19.12 5.50 5.69
CA TRP A 26 -18.67 4.26 5.05
C TRP A 26 -17.36 4.44 4.28
N ILE A 27 -17.11 5.66 3.77
CA ILE A 27 -15.83 6.13 3.23
C ILE A 27 -15.78 7.65 3.27
N ASP A 28 -14.58 8.20 3.40
CA ASP A 28 -14.37 9.63 3.62
C ASP A 28 -13.14 10.16 2.86
N GLN A 29 -12.94 11.49 2.87
CA GLN A 29 -11.90 12.17 2.11
C GLN A 29 -10.47 11.66 2.36
N LYS A 30 -10.14 11.23 3.58
CA LYS A 30 -8.81 10.72 3.94
C LYS A 30 -8.63 9.23 3.69
N CYS A 31 -9.65 8.52 3.20
CA CYS A 31 -9.59 7.09 2.94
C CYS A 31 -8.90 6.78 1.61
N THR A 32 -7.60 7.06 1.52
CA THR A 32 -6.73 6.65 0.41
C THR A 32 -5.93 5.40 0.78
N PRO A 33 -5.39 4.66 -0.21
CA PRO A 33 -4.66 3.42 0.06
C PRO A 33 -3.48 3.60 1.01
N ASP A 34 -2.68 4.65 0.84
CA ASP A 34 -1.55 5.01 1.71
C ASP A 34 -1.98 5.31 3.14
N VAL A 35 -3.04 6.11 3.31
CA VAL A 35 -3.51 6.52 4.64
C VAL A 35 -4.13 5.36 5.39
N VAL A 36 -5.03 4.60 4.75
CA VAL A 36 -5.69 3.45 5.41
C VAL A 36 -4.65 2.37 5.76
N CYS A 37 -3.65 2.14 4.91
CA CYS A 37 -2.52 1.25 5.18
C CYS A 37 -1.75 1.69 6.44
N ILE A 38 -1.37 2.96 6.54
CA ILE A 38 -0.62 3.51 7.69
C ILE A 38 -1.48 3.45 8.96
N ILE A 39 -2.77 3.78 8.90
CA ILE A 39 -3.64 3.70 10.09
C ILE A 39 -3.82 2.27 10.57
N ALA A 40 -3.97 1.30 9.66
CA ALA A 40 -4.00 -0.12 10.01
C ALA A 40 -2.71 -0.55 10.71
N ASP A 41 -1.55 -0.10 10.22
CA ASP A 41 -0.25 -0.37 10.84
C ASP A 41 -0.12 0.25 12.24
N CYS A 42 -0.55 1.50 12.42
CA CYS A 42 -0.60 2.13 13.74
C CYS A 42 -1.47 1.36 14.74
N ILE A 43 -2.60 0.83 14.29
CA ILE A 43 -3.49 0.01 15.13
C ILE A 43 -2.76 -1.27 15.54
N LEU A 44 -2.15 -1.99 14.59
CA LEU A 44 -1.44 -3.24 14.86
C LEU A 44 -0.27 -3.04 15.85
N ASN A 45 0.55 -2.01 15.64
CA ASN A 45 1.65 -1.70 16.55
C ASN A 45 1.13 -1.36 17.95
N TYR A 46 0.02 -0.61 18.05
CA TYR A 46 -0.57 -0.27 19.35
C TYR A 46 -1.09 -1.51 20.09
N ILE A 47 -1.84 -2.39 19.42
CA ILE A 47 -2.41 -3.58 20.08
C ILE A 47 -1.30 -4.55 20.52
N GLU A 48 -0.22 -4.67 19.74
CA GLU A 48 0.95 -5.47 20.08
C GLU A 48 1.68 -4.90 21.31
N SER A 49 1.97 -3.60 21.31
CA SER A 49 2.71 -2.96 22.41
C SER A 49 1.90 -2.86 23.70
N SER A 50 0.60 -2.60 23.59
CA SER A 50 -0.29 -2.40 24.75
C SER A 50 -0.90 -3.69 25.30
N GLN A 51 -0.85 -4.78 24.52
CA GLN A 51 -1.54 -6.05 24.80
C GLN A 51 -3.06 -5.86 24.99
N LYS A 52 -3.64 -4.84 24.34
CA LYS A 52 -5.07 -4.53 24.34
C LYS A 52 -5.62 -4.59 22.93
N THR A 53 -6.76 -5.24 22.75
CA THR A 53 -7.47 -5.29 21.46
C THR A 53 -8.48 -4.16 21.28
N THR A 54 -8.68 -3.35 22.33
CA THR A 54 -9.69 -2.29 22.40
C THR A 54 -9.03 -0.95 22.70
N PHE A 55 -9.41 0.09 21.97
CA PHE A 55 -8.75 1.40 22.01
C PHE A 55 -9.66 2.53 21.53
N LEU A 56 -9.33 3.75 21.95
CA LEU A 56 -9.86 5.00 21.42
C LEU A 56 -8.99 5.46 20.24
N THR A 57 -9.57 6.22 19.31
CA THR A 57 -8.80 6.94 18.27
C THR A 57 -7.67 7.75 18.90
N LYS A 58 -7.93 8.35 20.08
CA LYS A 58 -6.95 9.16 20.79
C LYS A 58 -5.75 8.40 21.33
N GLU A 59 -5.86 7.10 21.54
CA GLU A 59 -4.77 6.26 22.02
C GLU A 59 -3.85 5.85 20.86
N ILE A 60 -4.41 5.61 19.68
CA ILE A 60 -3.65 5.24 18.48
C ILE A 60 -2.72 6.38 18.04
N TRP A 61 -3.25 7.58 17.80
CA TRP A 61 -2.42 8.69 17.31
C TRP A 61 -1.43 9.24 18.37
N ASN A 62 -1.68 9.02 19.66
CA ASN A 62 -0.75 9.38 20.73
C ASN A 62 0.30 8.29 21.03
N SER A 63 0.22 7.13 20.38
CA SER A 63 1.21 6.07 20.54
C SER A 63 2.61 6.52 20.10
N ASP A 64 3.64 5.94 20.71
CA ASP A 64 5.03 6.29 20.38
C ASP A 64 5.34 5.98 18.91
N TYR A 65 4.80 4.88 18.40
CA TYR A 65 4.91 4.51 16.99
C TYR A 65 4.28 5.56 16.07
N ALA A 66 3.04 5.97 16.32
CA ALA A 66 2.37 6.99 15.49
C ALA A 66 3.10 8.34 15.51
N LYS A 67 3.70 8.72 16.65
CA LYS A 67 4.54 9.91 16.77
C LYS A 67 5.81 9.81 15.94
N GLU A 68 6.48 8.65 15.95
CA GLU A 68 7.70 8.39 15.17
C GLU A 68 7.46 8.57 13.67
N ILE A 69 6.31 8.11 13.18
CA ILE A 69 5.98 8.15 11.75
C ILE A 69 5.14 9.38 11.36
N SER A 70 4.88 10.30 12.29
CA SER A 70 4.00 11.46 12.08
C SER A 70 4.43 12.36 10.93
N ASP A 71 5.73 12.55 10.72
CA ASP A 71 6.30 13.37 9.66
C ASP A 71 5.94 12.89 8.24
N ILE A 72 5.55 11.62 8.09
CA ILE A 72 5.18 11.01 6.81
C ILE A 72 3.84 11.56 6.32
N PHE A 73 2.91 11.89 7.22
CA PHE A 73 1.55 12.33 6.89
C PHE A 73 1.22 13.75 7.35
N SER A 74 2.11 14.39 8.10
CA SER A 74 1.93 15.76 8.57
C SER A 74 2.42 16.77 7.52
N LYS A 75 1.63 17.82 7.25
CA LYS A 75 2.19 19.03 6.62
C LYS A 75 3.12 19.71 7.63
N PRO A 76 4.21 20.39 7.24
CA PRO A 76 5.16 20.97 8.22
C PRO A 76 4.55 22.05 9.15
N ASP A 77 3.37 22.61 8.87
CA ASP A 77 2.70 23.61 9.70
C ASP A 77 1.72 22.99 10.71
N VAL A 78 2.21 22.47 11.83
CA VAL A 78 1.40 21.71 12.80
C VAL A 78 1.32 22.34 14.20
N SER A 79 1.77 23.58 14.39
CA SER A 79 1.78 24.23 15.71
C SER A 79 0.49 24.98 16.08
N SER A 80 -0.61 24.83 15.32
CA SER A 80 -1.87 25.54 15.58
C SER A 80 -3.01 24.61 16.00
N SER A 81 -4.03 25.13 16.69
CA SER A 81 -5.26 24.40 17.05
C SER A 81 -5.98 23.76 15.84
N ASN A 82 -5.74 24.26 14.62
CA ASN A 82 -6.22 23.67 13.38
C ASN A 82 -5.55 22.33 13.04
N ALA A 83 -4.33 22.08 13.53
CA ALA A 83 -3.63 20.82 13.33
C ALA A 83 -4.31 19.66 14.04
N GLN A 84 -4.80 19.87 15.26
CA GLN A 84 -5.48 18.85 16.06
C GLN A 84 -6.71 18.31 15.32
N ASN A 85 -7.54 19.21 14.77
CA ASN A 85 -8.73 18.84 14.02
C ASN A 85 -8.40 18.08 12.72
N GLU A 86 -7.27 18.36 12.09
CA GLU A 86 -6.84 17.68 10.88
C GLU A 86 -6.28 16.28 11.17
N TYR A 87 -5.52 16.11 12.26
CA TYR A 87 -5.10 14.80 12.76
C TYR A 87 -6.28 13.94 13.19
N ASP A 88 -7.22 14.53 13.95
CA ASP A 88 -8.42 13.82 14.37
C ASP A 88 -9.14 13.24 13.14
N LYS A 89 -9.30 14.03 12.07
CA LYS A 89 -9.86 13.53 10.79
C LYS A 89 -8.98 12.49 10.12
N PHE A 90 -7.66 12.68 10.12
CA PHE A 90 -6.70 11.78 9.48
C PHE A 90 -6.77 10.36 10.06
N PHE A 91 -6.90 10.22 11.38
CA PHE A 91 -7.04 8.92 12.03
C PHE A 91 -8.50 8.43 12.05
N GLN A 92 -9.44 9.32 12.36
CA GLN A 92 -10.84 8.93 12.56
C GLN A 92 -11.50 8.44 11.26
N GLN A 93 -11.27 9.09 10.13
CA GLN A 93 -11.95 8.71 8.88
C GLN A 93 -11.61 7.28 8.41
N PRO A 94 -10.32 6.87 8.36
CA PRO A 94 -9.97 5.47 8.11
C PRO A 94 -10.55 4.51 9.16
N MET A 95 -10.55 4.87 10.44
CA MET A 95 -11.12 4.01 11.49
C MET A 95 -12.63 3.83 11.35
N GLU A 96 -13.36 4.86 10.93
CA GLU A 96 -14.79 4.78 10.65
C GLU A 96 -15.07 3.88 9.43
N LEU A 97 -14.27 3.98 8.36
CA LEU A 97 -14.34 3.03 7.23
C LEU A 97 -14.03 1.59 7.65
N LEU A 98 -12.96 1.38 8.43
CA LEU A 98 -12.59 0.07 8.95
C LEU A 98 -13.68 -0.49 9.88
N SER A 99 -14.43 0.39 10.56
CA SER A 99 -15.58 -0.04 11.35
C SER A 99 -16.80 -0.38 10.51
N TYR A 100 -17.13 0.44 9.52
CA TYR A 100 -18.25 0.19 8.62
C TYR A 100 -18.07 -1.11 7.84
N SER A 101 -16.84 -1.41 7.42
CA SER A 101 -16.49 -2.66 6.74
C SER A 101 -16.50 -3.89 7.65
N GLY A 102 -16.60 -3.72 8.98
CA GLY A 102 -16.64 -4.81 9.96
C GLY A 102 -15.28 -5.27 10.46
N LEU A 103 -14.17 -4.64 10.05
CA LEU A 103 -12.84 -4.96 10.59
C LEU A 103 -12.67 -4.46 12.03
N LEU A 104 -13.31 -3.33 12.35
CA LEU A 104 -13.38 -2.78 13.70
C LEU A 104 -14.83 -2.79 14.20
N LEU A 105 -15.05 -3.27 15.40
CA LEU A 105 -16.29 -3.02 16.11
C LEU A 105 -16.21 -1.64 16.77
N LYS A 106 -17.14 -0.74 16.45
CA LYS A 106 -17.28 0.56 17.11
C LYS A 106 -18.41 0.52 18.14
N GLN A 107 -18.09 0.84 19.39
CA GLN A 107 -19.04 1.00 20.48
C GLN A 107 -18.96 2.41 21.04
N LYS A 108 -20.10 3.01 21.35
CA LYS A 108 -20.15 4.36 21.93
C LYS A 108 -20.17 4.26 23.46
N GLN A 109 -19.18 4.87 24.11
CA GLN A 109 -19.12 5.00 25.57
C GLN A 109 -19.14 6.49 25.94
N GLY A 110 -20.32 6.98 26.33
CA GLY A 110 -20.56 8.42 26.52
C GLY A 110 -20.33 9.20 25.22
N ASN A 111 -19.38 10.14 25.24
CA ASN A 111 -19.01 10.96 24.07
C ASN A 111 -17.83 10.38 23.28
N GLN A 112 -17.32 9.21 23.65
CA GLN A 112 -16.15 8.59 23.02
C GLN A 112 -16.56 7.37 22.18
N ASN A 113 -15.84 7.17 21.08
CA ASN A 113 -15.94 5.96 20.27
C ASN A 113 -14.80 5.02 20.65
N LEU A 114 -15.17 3.85 21.14
CA LEU A 114 -14.28 2.74 21.46
C LEU A 114 -14.28 1.77 20.28
N TYR A 115 -13.09 1.33 19.88
CA TYR A 115 -12.90 0.43 18.74
C TYR A 115 -12.26 -0.87 19.22
N THR A 116 -12.69 -2.00 18.66
CA THR A 116 -12.10 -3.32 18.90
C THR A 116 -11.82 -4.01 17.59
N VAL A 117 -10.63 -4.59 17.42
CA VAL A 117 -10.31 -5.37 16.19
C VAL A 117 -11.16 -6.64 16.15
N GLN A 118 -11.87 -6.86 15.04
CA GLN A 118 -12.70 -8.05 14.79
C GLN A 118 -12.02 -9.04 13.84
N ASN A 119 -11.25 -8.53 12.86
CA ASN A 119 -10.54 -9.36 11.89
C ASN A 119 -9.08 -8.91 11.78
N ILE A 120 -8.22 -9.53 12.59
CA ILE A 120 -6.80 -9.17 12.64
C ILE A 120 -6.05 -9.59 11.37
N GLU A 121 -6.38 -10.74 10.78
CA GLU A 121 -5.73 -11.22 9.55
C GLU A 121 -5.93 -10.27 8.37
N LEU A 122 -7.15 -9.75 8.18
CA LEU A 122 -7.42 -8.77 7.13
C LEU A 122 -6.80 -7.41 7.46
N LEU A 123 -6.77 -7.02 8.74
CA LEU A 123 -6.12 -5.77 9.15
C LEU A 123 -4.61 -5.81 8.88
N GLU A 124 -3.95 -6.93 9.19
CA GLU A 124 -2.56 -7.22 8.83
C GLU A 124 -2.37 -7.17 7.32
N TYR A 125 -3.25 -7.81 6.55
CA TYR A 125 -3.18 -7.77 5.08
C TYR A 125 -3.20 -6.33 4.55
N ILE A 126 -4.12 -5.50 5.04
CA ILE A 126 -4.23 -4.08 4.66
C ILE A 126 -2.99 -3.31 5.08
N ALA A 127 -2.51 -3.52 6.30
CA ALA A 127 -1.37 -2.82 6.85
C ALA A 127 -0.07 -3.16 6.12
N ARG A 128 0.08 -4.33 5.49
CA ARG A 128 1.35 -4.75 4.88
C ARG A 128 1.87 -3.79 3.81
N ARG A 129 1.02 -3.39 2.86
CA ARG A 129 1.40 -2.53 1.73
C ARG A 129 0.20 -1.82 1.11
N GLU A 130 0.46 -0.66 0.53
CA GLU A 130 -0.57 0.20 -0.08
C GLU A 130 -1.36 -0.49 -1.19
N ARG A 131 -0.73 -1.42 -1.94
CA ARG A 131 -1.44 -2.23 -2.95
C ARG A 131 -2.46 -3.18 -2.36
N ASN A 132 -2.17 -3.80 -1.20
CA ASN A 132 -3.13 -4.66 -0.51
C ASN A 132 -4.32 -3.84 -0.03
N CYS A 133 -4.05 -2.65 0.51
CA CYS A 133 -5.08 -1.72 0.91
C CYS A 133 -5.94 -1.25 -0.28
N LEU A 134 -5.32 -0.94 -1.43
CA LEU A 134 -6.05 -0.63 -2.66
C LEU A 134 -6.94 -1.80 -3.11
N ASN A 135 -6.44 -3.03 -3.00
CA ASN A 135 -7.22 -4.23 -3.32
C ASN A 135 -8.47 -4.33 -2.41
N PHE A 136 -8.26 -4.18 -1.10
CA PHE A 136 -9.35 -4.11 -0.12
C PHE A 136 -10.37 -3.01 -0.45
N LEU A 137 -9.91 -1.76 -0.66
CA LEU A 137 -10.78 -0.62 -0.93
C LEU A 137 -11.60 -0.85 -2.21
N THR A 138 -11.00 -1.39 -3.27
CA THR A 138 -11.71 -1.63 -4.54
C THR A 138 -12.84 -2.64 -4.37
N HIS A 139 -12.59 -3.77 -3.68
CA HIS A 139 -13.61 -4.78 -3.42
C HIS A 139 -14.69 -4.27 -2.47
N TYR A 140 -14.29 -3.62 -1.37
CA TYR A 140 -15.21 -3.05 -0.39
C TYR A 140 -16.12 -1.99 -1.02
N ILE A 141 -15.56 -1.00 -1.74
CA ILE A 141 -16.33 0.04 -2.43
C ILE A 141 -17.30 -0.61 -3.43
N THR A 142 -16.83 -1.56 -4.24
CA THR A 142 -17.69 -2.26 -5.20
C THR A 142 -18.87 -2.94 -4.51
N LYS A 143 -18.62 -3.64 -3.39
CA LYS A 143 -19.67 -4.30 -2.60
C LYS A 143 -20.68 -3.29 -2.04
N VAL A 144 -20.21 -2.20 -1.43
CA VAL A 144 -21.07 -1.14 -0.89
C VAL A 144 -21.98 -0.56 -1.98
N LEU A 145 -21.43 -0.23 -3.14
CA LEU A 145 -22.19 0.34 -4.26
C LEU A 145 -23.23 -0.66 -4.81
N LYS A 146 -22.90 -1.96 -4.85
CA LYS A 146 -23.81 -3.02 -5.31
C LYS A 146 -24.95 -3.24 -4.31
N ASP A 147 -24.64 -3.37 -3.02
CA ASP A 147 -25.64 -3.54 -1.96
C ASP A 147 -26.59 -2.33 -1.88
N SER A 148 -26.06 -1.14 -2.14
CA SER A 148 -26.81 0.11 -2.18
C SER A 148 -27.62 0.31 -3.47
N GLY A 149 -27.43 -0.54 -4.48
CA GLY A 149 -28.15 -0.49 -5.76
C GLY A 149 -27.74 0.65 -6.70
N ILE A 150 -26.57 1.27 -6.49
CA ILE A 150 -26.10 2.43 -7.29
C ILE A 150 -24.93 2.10 -8.22
N TYR A 151 -24.39 0.88 -8.16
CA TYR A 151 -23.25 0.46 -8.98
C TYR A 151 -23.53 0.53 -10.50
N THR A 152 -24.78 0.36 -10.93
CA THR A 152 -25.18 0.43 -12.35
C THR A 152 -24.87 1.78 -13.00
N HIS A 153 -24.89 2.86 -12.21
CA HIS A 153 -24.48 4.20 -12.67
C HIS A 153 -22.96 4.26 -12.94
N PHE A 154 -22.16 3.59 -12.12
CA PHE A 154 -20.73 3.47 -12.33
C PHE A 154 -20.42 2.62 -13.56
N GLU A 155 -21.11 1.49 -13.74
CA GLU A 155 -20.97 0.62 -14.93
C GLU A 155 -21.29 1.39 -16.23
N SER A 156 -22.33 2.23 -16.20
CA SER A 156 -22.71 3.08 -17.33
C SER A 156 -21.59 4.06 -17.70
N PHE A 157 -20.96 4.68 -16.71
CA PHE A 157 -19.80 5.54 -16.94
C PHE A 157 -18.60 4.76 -17.47
N PHE A 158 -18.24 3.63 -16.86
CA PHE A 158 -17.08 2.86 -17.26
C PHE A 158 -17.18 2.29 -18.68
N SER A 159 -18.40 1.97 -19.13
CA SER A 159 -18.66 1.46 -20.48
C SER A 159 -18.48 2.53 -21.56
N THR A 160 -18.72 3.80 -21.25
CA THR A 160 -18.61 4.92 -22.21
C THR A 160 -18.14 6.19 -21.51
N PRO A 161 -16.87 6.26 -21.11
CA PRO A 161 -16.34 7.38 -20.33
C PRO A 161 -16.27 8.64 -21.18
N ASN A 162 -17.08 9.65 -20.84
CA ASN A 162 -17.06 10.98 -21.47
C ASN A 162 -17.60 12.03 -20.50
N ALA A 163 -17.55 13.32 -20.89
CA ALA A 163 -17.96 14.42 -20.03
C ALA A 163 -19.43 14.33 -19.57
N ASN A 164 -20.33 13.83 -20.43
CA ASN A 164 -21.75 13.70 -20.11
C ASN A 164 -22.00 12.55 -19.12
N THR A 165 -21.47 11.36 -19.39
CA THR A 165 -21.62 10.19 -18.49
C THR A 165 -20.95 10.43 -17.13
N PHE A 166 -19.82 11.15 -17.11
CA PHE A 166 -19.18 11.61 -15.88
C PHE A 166 -20.09 12.55 -15.07
N SER A 167 -20.67 13.56 -15.72
CA SER A 167 -21.54 14.53 -15.05
C SER A 167 -22.81 13.87 -14.51
N GLN A 168 -23.37 12.90 -15.26
CA GLN A 168 -24.52 12.10 -14.83
C GLN A 168 -24.19 11.27 -13.59
N LEU A 169 -23.10 10.49 -13.63
CA LEU A 169 -22.65 9.68 -12.50
C LEU A 169 -22.41 10.55 -11.25
N LYS A 170 -21.71 11.66 -11.42
CA LYS A 170 -21.40 12.59 -10.33
C LYS A 170 -22.68 13.15 -9.69
N GLY A 171 -23.66 13.58 -10.51
CA GLY A 171 -24.95 14.06 -10.02
C GLY A 171 -25.76 12.98 -9.30
N GLN A 172 -25.82 11.77 -9.86
CA GLN A 172 -26.51 10.63 -9.24
C GLN A 172 -25.89 10.26 -7.89
N PHE A 173 -24.56 10.25 -7.79
CA PHE A 173 -23.87 10.01 -6.54
C PHE A 173 -24.16 11.11 -5.50
N GLU A 174 -24.09 12.38 -5.90
CA GLU A 174 -24.41 13.52 -5.03
C GLU A 174 -25.84 13.43 -4.47
N SER A 175 -26.84 13.21 -5.34
CA SER A 175 -28.24 13.06 -4.94
C SER A 175 -28.45 11.87 -4.02
N PHE A 176 -27.85 10.71 -4.35
CA PHE A 176 -27.98 9.50 -3.52
C PHE A 176 -27.43 9.70 -2.12
N MET A 177 -26.22 10.26 -2.00
CA MET A 177 -25.59 10.49 -0.70
C MET A 177 -26.37 11.48 0.17
N ILE A 178 -26.89 12.57 -0.43
CA ILE A 178 -27.70 13.56 0.29
C ILE A 178 -29.05 12.97 0.74
N GLN A 179 -29.66 12.10 -0.08
CA GLN A 179 -30.95 11.50 0.23
C GLN A 179 -30.87 10.44 1.34
N HIS A 180 -29.77 9.68 1.40
CA HIS A 180 -29.69 8.47 2.21
C HIS A 180 -28.70 8.54 3.37
N THR A 181 -28.01 9.66 3.56
CA THR A 181 -27.06 9.84 4.66
C THR A 181 -27.22 11.18 5.37
N ALA A 182 -26.53 11.35 6.49
CA ALA A 182 -26.47 12.62 7.21
C ALA A 182 -25.65 13.73 6.53
N ILE A 183 -25.08 13.48 5.33
CA ILE A 183 -24.35 14.51 4.57
C ILE A 183 -25.33 15.53 3.99
N ASN A 184 -25.07 16.81 4.25
CA ASN A 184 -25.95 17.91 3.86
C ASN A 184 -25.35 18.86 2.82
N THR A 185 -24.15 18.59 2.30
CA THR A 185 -23.51 19.45 1.28
C THR A 185 -22.93 18.66 0.11
N GLU A 186 -23.12 19.18 -1.10
CA GLU A 186 -22.49 18.64 -2.32
C GLU A 186 -20.95 18.66 -2.25
N ILE A 187 -20.36 19.60 -1.50
CA ILE A 187 -18.90 19.72 -1.37
C ILE A 187 -18.32 18.49 -0.67
N GLU A 188 -18.97 17.99 0.38
CA GLU A 188 -18.55 16.76 1.06
C GLU A 188 -18.73 15.54 0.15
N CYS A 189 -19.88 15.42 -0.53
CA CYS A 189 -20.12 14.36 -1.52
C CYS A 189 -19.04 14.32 -2.60
N ARG A 190 -18.63 15.48 -3.15
CA ARG A 190 -17.59 15.56 -4.20
C ARG A 190 -16.22 15.10 -3.74
N ARG A 191 -15.87 15.36 -2.48
CA ARG A 191 -14.60 14.91 -1.89
C ARG A 191 -14.59 13.39 -1.72
N ILE A 192 -15.71 12.83 -1.29
CA ILE A 192 -15.92 11.38 -1.17
C ILE A 192 -15.93 10.71 -2.55
N PHE A 193 -16.63 11.29 -3.52
CA PHE A 193 -16.77 10.75 -4.88
C PHE A 193 -15.41 10.44 -5.53
N THR A 194 -14.41 11.29 -5.30
CA THR A 194 -13.05 11.05 -5.81
C THR A 194 -12.42 9.78 -5.22
N LYS A 195 -12.66 9.51 -3.93
CA LYS A 195 -12.15 8.33 -3.21
C LYS A 195 -12.92 7.05 -3.53
N VAL A 196 -14.10 7.19 -4.13
CA VAL A 196 -14.91 6.09 -4.65
C VAL A 196 -14.55 5.78 -6.11
N LEU A 197 -14.60 6.79 -6.99
CA LEU A 197 -14.44 6.60 -8.43
C LEU A 197 -13.02 6.21 -8.84
N ASN A 198 -11.99 6.90 -8.30
CA ASN A 198 -10.63 6.74 -8.81
C ASN A 198 -10.02 5.36 -8.52
N PRO A 199 -10.19 4.74 -7.33
CA PRO A 199 -9.74 3.36 -7.10
C PRO A 199 -10.34 2.36 -8.11
N LEU A 200 -11.65 2.43 -8.34
CA LEU A 200 -12.33 1.59 -9.33
C LEU A 200 -11.81 1.85 -10.75
N SER A 201 -11.64 3.12 -11.11
CA SER A 201 -11.13 3.53 -12.43
C SER A 201 -9.72 3.01 -12.68
N PHE A 202 -8.85 3.03 -11.66
CA PHE A 202 -7.49 2.50 -11.77
C PHE A 202 -7.49 1.00 -12.08
N VAL A 203 -8.23 0.20 -11.31
CA VAL A 203 -8.30 -1.26 -11.51
C VAL A 203 -8.90 -1.61 -12.88
N LEU A 204 -9.90 -0.84 -13.33
CA LEU A 204 -10.52 -1.01 -14.65
C LEU A 204 -9.72 -0.36 -15.81
N ARG A 205 -8.55 0.24 -15.55
CA ARG A 205 -7.73 0.98 -16.53
C ARG A 205 -8.57 2.02 -17.30
N ASN A 206 -9.35 2.81 -16.57
CA ASN A 206 -10.34 3.75 -17.08
C ASN A 206 -10.06 5.20 -16.64
N TYR A 207 -10.81 6.15 -17.22
CA TYR A 207 -10.85 7.54 -16.79
C TYR A 207 -11.60 7.67 -15.46
N GLY A 208 -11.29 8.71 -14.70
CA GLY A 208 -11.90 9.00 -13.40
C GLY A 208 -12.13 10.49 -13.21
N THR A 209 -11.87 11.00 -12.01
CA THR A 209 -11.99 12.44 -11.68
C THR A 209 -10.64 13.06 -11.34
N GLU A 210 -10.36 14.22 -11.95
CA GLU A 210 -9.27 15.11 -11.58
C GLU A 210 -9.82 16.54 -11.42
N ARG A 211 -9.52 17.19 -10.27
CA ARG A 211 -10.02 18.55 -9.94
C ARG A 211 -11.55 18.70 -10.12
N GLY A 212 -12.29 17.62 -9.90
CA GLY A 212 -13.76 17.59 -9.98
C GLY A 212 -14.35 17.48 -11.39
N ARG A 213 -13.50 17.24 -12.40
CA ARG A 213 -13.84 17.02 -13.81
C ARG A 213 -13.36 15.65 -14.26
N LEU A 214 -13.84 15.18 -15.40
CA LEU A 214 -13.30 13.97 -16.04
C LEU A 214 -11.77 14.11 -16.20
N SER A 215 -11.03 13.07 -15.82
CA SER A 215 -9.58 13.07 -15.98
C SER A 215 -9.19 13.12 -17.47
N PRO A 216 -8.11 13.84 -17.84
CA PRO A 216 -7.66 13.91 -19.24
C PRO A 216 -7.04 12.59 -19.73
N GLN A 217 -6.61 11.74 -18.80
CA GLN A 217 -5.99 10.45 -19.03
C GLN A 217 -6.51 9.43 -18.02
N LYS A 218 -6.25 8.15 -18.28
CA LYS A 218 -6.63 7.05 -17.37
C LYS A 218 -5.97 7.24 -16.02
N ILE A 219 -6.68 6.85 -14.96
CA ILE A 219 -6.17 7.03 -13.59
C ILE A 219 -4.92 6.18 -13.38
N THR A 220 -3.88 6.80 -12.82
CA THR A 220 -2.63 6.13 -12.45
C THR A 220 -2.56 5.89 -10.94
N TYR A 221 -1.68 4.99 -10.51
CA TYR A 221 -1.56 4.58 -9.11
C TYR A 221 -1.22 5.76 -8.18
N ASP A 222 -0.32 6.64 -8.61
CA ASP A 222 0.11 7.84 -7.87
C ASP A 222 -1.03 8.82 -7.60
N GLN A 223 -2.02 8.90 -8.51
CA GLN A 223 -3.17 9.80 -8.36
C GLN A 223 -4.10 9.39 -7.22
N LEU A 224 -4.01 8.14 -6.75
CA LEU A 224 -4.82 7.59 -5.66
C LEU A 224 -4.32 8.00 -4.27
N MET A 225 -3.02 8.30 -4.15
CA MET A 225 -2.38 8.53 -2.86
C MET A 225 -2.71 9.91 -2.30
N TYR A 226 -2.80 9.99 -0.97
CA TYR A 226 -2.96 11.26 -0.28
C TYR A 226 -1.65 12.03 -0.29
N ASN A 227 -0.55 11.34 0.03
CA ASN A 227 0.80 11.85 -0.10
C ASN A 227 1.27 11.67 -1.54
N ARG A 228 0.79 12.54 -2.43
CA ARG A 228 1.35 12.68 -3.78
C ARG A 228 2.75 13.27 -3.67
N LEU A 229 3.74 12.47 -3.32
CA LEU A 229 5.10 12.85 -3.69
C LEU A 229 5.16 12.61 -5.21
N ASN A 230 5.75 13.53 -5.97
CA ASN A 230 6.01 13.34 -7.40
C ASN A 230 7.16 12.32 -7.55
N PHE A 231 6.94 11.09 -7.07
CA PHE A 231 7.92 10.00 -7.03
C PHE A 231 8.39 9.60 -8.42
N ARG A 232 7.49 9.71 -9.40
CA ARG A 232 7.70 9.27 -10.78
C ARG A 232 8.58 10.26 -11.56
N ASP A 233 8.32 11.55 -11.47
CA ASP A 233 9.10 12.57 -12.19
C ASP A 233 10.53 12.76 -11.63
N LEU A 234 10.77 12.29 -10.40
CA LEU A 234 12.09 12.40 -9.77
C LEU A 234 13.13 11.40 -10.31
N TYR A 235 12.70 10.22 -10.74
CA TYR A 235 13.62 9.13 -11.11
C TYR A 235 13.18 8.28 -12.31
N SER A 236 11.99 8.49 -12.89
CA SER A 236 11.58 7.78 -14.10
C SER A 236 12.18 8.46 -15.33
N ASN A 237 13.20 7.82 -15.93
CA ASN A 237 13.63 8.00 -17.32
C ASN A 237 13.66 9.44 -17.85
N LYS A 238 14.78 10.13 -17.62
CA LYS A 238 15.07 11.37 -18.32
C LYS A 238 15.36 11.06 -19.81
N PRO A 239 14.61 11.59 -20.78
CA PRO A 239 15.05 11.64 -22.16
C PRO A 239 16.34 12.47 -22.22
N LYS A 240 17.31 12.06 -23.05
CA LYS A 240 18.61 12.75 -23.21
C LYS A 240 18.54 14.17 -23.80
N ASP A 241 17.34 14.73 -24.02
CA ASP A 241 17.15 16.03 -24.69
C ASP A 241 16.20 17.01 -23.97
N VAL A 242 15.92 16.86 -22.67
CA VAL A 242 15.10 17.85 -21.94
C VAL A 242 15.89 18.53 -20.81
N THR A 243 15.94 19.85 -20.89
CA THR A 243 16.68 20.75 -20.00
C THR A 243 16.24 20.61 -18.53
N ARG A 244 17.24 20.62 -17.64
CA ARG A 244 17.21 20.41 -16.17
C ARG A 244 16.21 21.22 -15.32
N ASN A 245 15.31 22.03 -15.87
CA ASN A 245 14.68 23.14 -15.14
C ASN A 245 13.17 23.06 -14.85
N GLU A 246 12.52 21.90 -14.92
CA GLU A 246 11.10 21.81 -14.54
C GLU A 246 10.88 20.75 -13.45
N TYR A 247 10.76 21.25 -12.22
CA TYR A 247 10.39 20.57 -10.96
C TYR A 247 11.48 19.77 -10.22
N GLU A 248 12.51 20.46 -9.70
CA GLU A 248 13.23 19.92 -8.53
C GLU A 248 12.33 20.03 -7.28
N PRO A 249 12.09 18.94 -6.54
CA PRO A 249 11.34 19.00 -5.29
C PRO A 249 12.11 19.85 -4.29
N THR A 250 11.35 20.60 -3.50
CA THR A 250 11.87 21.40 -2.41
C THR A 250 12.57 20.52 -1.37
N VAL A 251 13.51 21.09 -0.60
CA VAL A 251 14.21 20.38 0.48
C VAL A 251 13.23 19.66 1.45
N PRO A 252 12.11 20.28 1.87
CA PRO A 252 11.11 19.59 2.70
C PRO A 252 10.45 18.38 2.00
N GLU A 253 10.20 18.43 0.70
CA GLU A 253 9.63 17.31 -0.07
C GLU A 253 10.63 16.14 -0.16
N LYS A 254 11.91 16.44 -0.41
CA LYS A 254 12.98 15.43 -0.40
C LYS A 254 13.10 14.73 0.97
N LEU A 255 13.07 15.50 2.06
CA LEU A 255 13.17 14.93 3.40
C LEU A 255 11.96 14.03 3.75
N LYS A 256 10.74 14.43 3.35
CA LYS A 256 9.55 13.58 3.53
C LYS A 256 9.65 12.28 2.74
N LEU A 257 10.17 12.37 1.53
CA LEU A 257 10.38 11.25 0.64
C LEU A 257 11.36 10.24 1.23
N GLU A 258 12.50 10.71 1.74
CA GLU A 258 13.49 9.87 2.44
C GLU A 258 12.89 9.18 3.67
N LYS A 259 12.12 9.92 4.49
CA LYS A 259 11.42 9.34 5.65
C LYS A 259 10.42 8.27 5.26
N PHE A 260 9.64 8.51 4.20
CA PHE A 260 8.67 7.54 3.67
C PHE A 260 9.36 6.25 3.17
N TRP A 261 10.45 6.37 2.42
CA TRP A 261 11.21 5.20 1.96
C TRP A 261 11.83 4.43 3.11
N LYS A 262 12.45 5.12 4.07
CA LYS A 262 13.03 4.48 5.27
C LYS A 262 11.97 3.75 6.08
N TYR A 263 10.78 4.32 6.22
CA TYR A 263 9.64 3.70 6.88
C TYR A 263 9.22 2.41 6.17
N ASN A 264 9.00 2.46 4.85
CA ASN A 264 8.61 1.27 4.07
C ASN A 264 9.71 0.20 4.05
N SER A 265 10.99 0.60 3.94
CA SER A 265 12.16 -0.29 4.06
C SER A 265 12.16 -1.03 5.39
N SER A 266 11.99 -0.30 6.49
CA SER A 266 11.96 -0.87 7.85
C SER A 266 10.80 -1.84 8.03
N LYS A 267 9.63 -1.49 7.50
CA LYS A 267 8.43 -2.32 7.52
C LYS A 267 8.60 -3.62 6.72
N ALA A 268 9.13 -3.54 5.51
CA ALA A 268 9.41 -4.70 4.67
C ALA A 268 10.44 -5.65 5.31
N LYS A 269 11.48 -5.10 5.95
CA LYS A 269 12.47 -5.88 6.72
C LYS A 269 11.85 -6.61 7.90
N LYS A 270 10.99 -5.95 8.67
CA LYS A 270 10.25 -6.56 9.79
C LYS A 270 9.36 -7.70 9.28
N LEU A 271 8.63 -7.48 8.19
CA LEU A 271 7.76 -8.49 7.57
C LEU A 271 8.54 -9.72 7.12
N LEU A 272 9.65 -9.54 6.38
CA LEU A 272 10.46 -10.69 5.93
C LEU A 272 11.06 -11.45 7.10
N ARG A 273 11.56 -10.74 8.13
CA ARG A 273 12.13 -11.36 9.33
C ARG A 273 11.09 -12.21 10.04
N ALA A 274 9.93 -11.63 10.38
CA ALA A 274 8.86 -12.36 11.07
C ALA A 274 8.45 -13.60 10.28
N PHE A 275 8.28 -13.46 8.96
CA PHE A 275 7.95 -14.58 8.10
C PHE A 275 9.04 -15.67 8.07
N ASN A 276 10.31 -15.28 8.01
CA ASN A 276 11.42 -16.24 8.02
C ASN A 276 11.52 -16.99 9.35
N ASP A 277 11.30 -16.28 10.45
CA ASP A 277 11.34 -16.83 11.81
C ASP A 277 10.20 -17.83 12.04
N GLU A 278 9.00 -17.52 11.57
CA GLU A 278 7.79 -18.34 11.79
C GLU A 278 7.66 -19.51 10.79
N PHE A 279 7.93 -19.27 9.50
CA PHE A 279 7.59 -20.24 8.44
C PHE A 279 8.79 -20.89 7.76
N ARG A 280 10.02 -20.41 8.02
CA ARG A 280 11.24 -20.91 7.36
C ARG A 280 12.34 -21.30 8.33
N ASN A 281 12.03 -21.48 9.62
CA ASN A 281 12.99 -21.91 10.64
C ASN A 281 14.28 -21.07 10.67
N ARG A 282 14.18 -19.77 10.34
CA ARG A 282 15.32 -18.84 10.32
C ARG A 282 16.47 -19.25 9.39
N ILE A 283 16.21 -20.04 8.35
CA ILE A 283 17.26 -20.42 7.39
C ILE A 283 17.49 -19.32 6.34
N SER A 284 18.63 -19.38 5.66
CA SER A 284 18.94 -18.45 4.57
C SER A 284 18.09 -18.76 3.34
N GLU A 285 17.70 -17.73 2.59
CA GLU A 285 17.08 -17.92 1.27
C GLU A 285 18.12 -18.28 0.19
N HIS A 286 19.42 -18.13 0.49
CA HIS A 286 20.50 -18.54 -0.39
C HIS A 286 21.30 -19.68 0.27
N GLU A 287 21.28 -20.85 -0.37
CA GLU A 287 22.01 -22.04 0.07
C GLU A 287 23.43 -22.01 -0.50
N ASP A 288 24.42 -21.90 0.38
CA ASP A 288 25.84 -22.02 0.07
C ASP A 288 26.63 -22.52 1.31
N ASP A 289 27.94 -22.64 1.21
CA ASP A 289 28.83 -23.07 2.30
C ASP A 289 28.85 -22.13 3.53
N LEU A 290 28.31 -20.92 3.41
CA LEU A 290 28.17 -19.96 4.51
C LEU A 290 26.73 -19.91 5.08
N ALA A 291 25.81 -20.73 4.56
CA ALA A 291 24.46 -20.94 5.09
C ALA A 291 24.46 -21.89 6.31
N ASN A 292 25.36 -21.66 7.27
CA ASN A 292 25.66 -22.59 8.36
C ASN A 292 25.11 -22.17 9.74
N CYS A 293 24.35 -21.07 9.80
CA CYS A 293 23.75 -20.56 11.03
C CYS A 293 22.43 -19.83 10.72
N GLU A 294 21.76 -19.31 11.76
CA GLU A 294 20.51 -18.58 11.58
C GLU A 294 20.68 -17.32 10.71
N ALA A 295 19.78 -17.17 9.74
CA ALA A 295 19.69 -16.03 8.83
C ALA A 295 19.09 -14.81 9.52
N THR A 296 19.92 -14.16 10.33
CA THR A 296 19.52 -12.99 11.13
C THR A 296 19.65 -11.68 10.37
N HIS A 297 20.24 -11.66 9.16
CA HIS A 297 20.40 -10.45 8.37
C HIS A 297 19.38 -10.39 7.23
N ILE A 298 18.61 -9.29 7.16
CA ILE A 298 17.73 -9.01 6.03
C ILE A 298 18.42 -8.01 5.11
N HIS A 299 18.92 -8.54 3.99
CA HIS A 299 19.75 -7.81 3.04
C HIS A 299 18.92 -7.25 1.88
N HIS A 300 19.27 -6.06 1.41
CA HIS A 300 18.71 -5.47 0.20
C HIS A 300 19.53 -5.92 -1.01
N ILE A 301 18.92 -6.68 -1.93
CA ILE A 301 19.61 -7.15 -3.14
C ILE A 301 20.04 -5.96 -4.02
N PHE A 302 19.16 -4.96 -4.16
CA PHE A 302 19.48 -3.63 -4.68
C PHE A 302 19.52 -2.62 -3.52
N PRO A 303 20.63 -1.89 -3.30
CA PRO A 303 20.83 -1.08 -2.09
C PRO A 303 19.79 0.00 -1.92
N GLU A 304 19.32 0.19 -0.69
CA GLU A 304 18.39 1.25 -0.33
C GLU A 304 18.88 2.66 -0.71
N ALA A 305 20.19 2.93 -0.59
CA ALA A 305 20.77 4.23 -0.93
C ALA A 305 20.70 4.56 -2.44
N MET A 306 20.75 3.53 -3.29
CA MET A 306 20.77 3.69 -4.76
C MET A 306 19.37 3.49 -5.37
N TYR A 307 18.55 2.64 -4.75
CA TYR A 307 17.23 2.25 -5.24
C TYR A 307 16.15 2.46 -4.17
N PRO A 308 15.98 3.69 -3.66
CA PRO A 308 15.06 3.93 -2.55
C PRO A 308 13.59 3.70 -2.92
N ALA A 309 13.22 3.81 -4.20
CA ALA A 309 11.87 3.56 -4.68
C ALA A 309 11.41 2.10 -4.52
N ILE A 310 12.35 1.14 -4.55
CA ILE A 310 12.07 -0.30 -4.38
C ILE A 310 12.57 -0.85 -3.03
N SER A 311 13.13 -0.01 -2.15
CA SER A 311 13.70 -0.44 -0.87
C SER A 311 12.65 -1.00 0.10
N GLY A 312 11.39 -0.57 -0.04
CA GLY A 312 10.24 -1.04 0.74
C GLY A 312 9.52 -2.26 0.15
N THR A 313 10.07 -2.88 -0.90
CA THR A 313 9.51 -4.11 -1.48
C THR A 313 10.19 -5.32 -0.88
N VAL A 314 9.41 -6.30 -0.41
CA VAL A 314 9.95 -7.53 0.20
C VAL A 314 10.65 -8.39 -0.85
N GLU A 315 10.27 -8.21 -2.11
CA GLU A 315 10.84 -8.81 -3.29
C GLU A 315 12.30 -8.35 -3.54
N ASN A 316 12.70 -7.17 -3.05
CA ASN A 316 14.09 -6.68 -3.05
C ASN A 316 14.89 -7.08 -1.79
N LEU A 317 14.27 -7.80 -0.85
CA LEU A 317 14.93 -8.22 0.39
C LEU A 317 15.27 -9.71 0.34
N ILE A 318 16.33 -10.14 1.02
CA ILE A 318 16.66 -11.56 1.14
C ILE A 318 17.23 -11.87 2.53
N ALA A 319 16.76 -12.95 3.15
CA ALA A 319 17.29 -13.41 4.43
C ALA A 319 18.62 -14.14 4.23
N LEU A 320 19.66 -13.69 4.93
CA LEU A 320 21.03 -14.22 4.86
C LEU A 320 21.62 -14.45 6.26
N THR A 321 22.59 -15.35 6.34
CA THR A 321 23.45 -15.43 7.54
C THR A 321 24.34 -14.19 7.65
N PRO A 322 24.84 -13.84 8.84
CA PRO A 322 25.79 -12.75 9.00
C PRO A 322 27.03 -12.88 8.10
N SER A 323 27.52 -14.12 7.94
CA SER A 323 28.68 -14.44 7.11
C SER A 323 28.40 -14.22 5.62
N GLN A 324 27.25 -14.67 5.11
CA GLN A 324 26.82 -14.39 3.73
C GLN A 324 26.70 -12.89 3.47
N HIS A 325 26.07 -12.16 4.40
CA HIS A 325 25.87 -10.73 4.25
C HIS A 325 27.19 -9.94 4.25
N LEU A 326 28.06 -10.18 5.23
CA LEU A 326 29.26 -9.36 5.47
C LEU A 326 30.52 -9.82 4.73
N ASN A 327 30.52 -11.02 4.14
CA ASN A 327 31.67 -11.52 3.40
C ASN A 327 31.40 -11.72 1.90
N ARG A 328 30.16 -12.07 1.50
CA ARG A 328 29.82 -12.30 0.09
C ARG A 328 29.07 -11.14 -0.53
N ALA A 329 27.95 -10.75 0.05
CA ALA A 329 27.15 -9.64 -0.48
C ALA A 329 27.92 -8.32 -0.39
N HIS A 330 28.59 -8.09 0.74
CA HIS A 330 29.47 -6.94 0.97
C HIS A 330 30.89 -7.41 1.30
N PRO A 331 31.75 -7.67 0.29
CA PRO A 331 33.12 -8.12 0.54
C PRO A 331 33.86 -7.24 1.54
N LEU A 332 34.55 -7.86 2.50
CA LEU A 332 35.26 -7.18 3.60
C LEU A 332 34.36 -6.31 4.50
N GLY A 333 33.06 -6.60 4.57
CA GLY A 333 32.10 -5.85 5.38
C GLY A 333 31.80 -4.45 4.85
N LYS A 334 32.19 -4.13 3.60
CA LYS A 334 31.94 -2.82 2.99
C LYS A 334 30.49 -2.70 2.53
N THR A 335 29.60 -2.30 3.42
CA THR A 335 28.15 -2.22 3.16
C THR A 335 27.73 -1.20 2.10
N GLN A 336 28.66 -0.40 1.58
CA GLN A 336 28.45 0.54 0.46
C GLN A 336 28.70 -0.09 -0.91
N GLU A 337 29.35 -1.25 -0.98
CA GLU A 337 29.71 -1.95 -2.22
C GLU A 337 28.92 -3.26 -2.32
N ILE A 338 28.39 -3.61 -3.49
CA ILE A 338 27.80 -4.94 -3.74
C ILE A 338 28.74 -5.78 -4.61
N ASN A 339 28.90 -7.05 -4.24
CA ASN A 339 29.44 -8.06 -5.14
C ASN A 339 28.40 -8.43 -6.22
N LYS A 340 28.67 -8.07 -7.48
CA LYS A 340 27.76 -8.33 -8.61
C LYS A 340 27.51 -9.81 -8.87
N GLU A 341 28.53 -10.66 -8.76
CA GLU A 341 28.36 -12.11 -8.97
C GLU A 341 27.45 -12.69 -7.91
N TYR A 342 27.63 -12.27 -6.66
CA TYR A 342 26.75 -12.70 -5.57
C TYR A 342 25.35 -12.11 -5.70
N GLN A 343 25.21 -10.84 -6.14
CA GLN A 343 23.91 -10.22 -6.42
C GLN A 343 23.08 -11.05 -7.41
N TYR A 344 23.69 -11.51 -8.49
CA TYR A 344 23.06 -12.42 -9.46
C TYR A 344 22.51 -13.69 -8.76
N LEU A 345 23.34 -14.36 -7.96
CA LEU A 345 22.94 -15.57 -7.23
C LEU A 345 21.78 -15.29 -6.27
N LEU A 346 21.80 -14.15 -5.58
CA LEU A 346 20.73 -13.73 -4.68
C LEU A 346 19.42 -13.46 -5.43
N LEU A 347 19.46 -12.87 -6.63
CA LEU A 347 18.27 -12.66 -7.47
C LEU A 347 17.64 -14.00 -7.88
N ILE A 348 18.45 -14.97 -8.28
CA ILE A 348 17.98 -16.32 -8.64
C ILE A 348 17.39 -17.04 -7.42
N SER A 349 18.07 -17.00 -6.28
CA SER A 349 17.56 -17.54 -5.01
C SER A 349 16.25 -16.88 -4.60
N LYS A 350 16.16 -15.56 -4.71
CA LYS A 350 14.97 -14.80 -4.35
C LYS A 350 13.78 -15.17 -5.22
N MET A 351 13.98 -15.27 -6.53
CA MET A 351 12.97 -15.71 -7.47
C MET A 351 12.40 -17.08 -7.10
N LYS A 352 13.25 -18.07 -6.79
CA LYS A 352 12.82 -19.40 -6.34
C LYS A 352 12.02 -19.33 -5.04
N SER A 353 12.46 -18.50 -4.09
CA SER A 353 11.73 -18.27 -2.83
C SER A 353 10.35 -17.64 -3.04
N ILE A 354 10.22 -16.76 -4.03
CA ILE A 354 8.94 -16.15 -4.42
C ILE A 354 8.03 -17.19 -5.06
N GLU A 355 8.52 -17.94 -6.05
CA GLU A 355 7.79 -19.02 -6.70
C GLU A 355 7.28 -20.05 -5.68
N ALA A 356 8.16 -20.49 -4.76
CA ALA A 356 7.78 -21.42 -3.70
C ALA A 356 6.67 -20.86 -2.80
N ASN A 357 6.78 -19.60 -2.35
CA ASN A 357 5.75 -18.98 -1.50
C ASN A 357 4.41 -18.81 -2.24
N LEU A 358 4.42 -18.45 -3.52
CA LEU A 358 3.19 -18.29 -4.31
C LEU A 358 2.55 -19.64 -4.64
N SER A 359 3.34 -20.72 -4.73
CA SER A 359 2.84 -22.08 -4.95
C SER A 359 2.22 -22.74 -3.70
N GLN A 360 2.54 -22.24 -2.50
CA GLN A 360 2.10 -22.83 -1.24
C GLN A 360 0.86 -22.15 -0.67
N SER A 361 -0.26 -22.88 -0.59
CA SER A 361 -1.51 -22.37 -0.01
C SER A 361 -1.61 -22.51 1.51
N THR A 362 -0.62 -23.09 2.18
CA THR A 362 -0.67 -23.40 3.62
C THR A 362 0.04 -22.35 4.49
N ILE A 363 0.78 -21.44 3.87
CA ILE A 363 1.50 -20.36 4.57
C ILE A 363 1.09 -18.99 4.00
N PRO A 364 1.32 -17.89 4.74
CA PRO A 364 1.03 -16.55 4.23
C PRO A 364 1.80 -16.25 2.94
N GLN A 365 1.10 -15.77 1.91
CA GLN A 365 1.73 -15.22 0.72
C GLN A 365 2.18 -13.78 1.04
N ILE A 366 3.50 -13.57 1.10
CA ILE A 366 4.10 -12.26 1.40
C ILE A 366 4.68 -11.59 0.15
N TYR A 367 4.89 -12.36 -0.91
CA TYR A 367 5.43 -11.88 -2.18
C TYR A 367 4.34 -11.60 -3.21
N ASP A 368 4.71 -10.86 -4.25
CA ASP A 368 3.91 -10.63 -5.44
C ASP A 368 4.81 -10.64 -6.69
N PHE A 369 4.40 -11.38 -7.71
CA PHE A 369 5.17 -11.54 -8.93
C PHE A 369 5.36 -10.21 -9.67
N ASN A 370 4.33 -9.36 -9.73
CA ASN A 370 4.41 -8.07 -10.41
C ASN A 370 5.28 -7.08 -9.64
N GLN A 371 5.36 -7.19 -8.32
CA GLN A 371 6.31 -6.43 -7.50
C GLN A 371 7.75 -6.89 -7.74
N PHE A 372 8.01 -8.18 -7.92
CA PHE A 372 9.35 -8.64 -8.28
C PHE A 372 9.74 -8.22 -9.70
N ARG A 373 8.79 -8.21 -10.65
CA ARG A 373 9.00 -7.60 -11.97
C ARG A 373 9.39 -6.13 -11.88
N GLU A 374 8.74 -5.35 -11.01
CA GLU A 374 9.12 -3.95 -10.76
C GLU A 374 10.53 -3.84 -10.20
N VAL A 375 10.89 -4.66 -9.20
CA VAL A 375 12.23 -4.71 -8.61
C VAL A 375 13.30 -4.96 -9.67
N LEU A 376 13.09 -5.94 -10.55
CA LEU A 376 14.04 -6.24 -11.62
C LEU A 376 14.08 -5.15 -12.69
N ALA A 377 12.94 -4.64 -13.13
CA ALA A 377 12.87 -3.59 -14.14
C ALA A 377 13.62 -2.33 -13.69
N VAL A 378 13.44 -1.92 -12.43
CA VAL A 378 14.11 -0.75 -11.83
C VAL A 378 15.57 -1.05 -11.49
N GLY A 379 15.84 -2.19 -10.85
CA GLY A 379 17.19 -2.53 -10.36
C GLY A 379 18.19 -2.88 -11.47
N LEU A 380 17.71 -3.40 -12.61
CA LEU A 380 18.53 -3.75 -13.77
C LEU A 380 18.43 -2.72 -14.92
N ASP A 381 17.59 -1.69 -14.76
CA ASP A 381 17.28 -0.70 -15.81
C ASP A 381 16.77 -1.35 -17.12
N GLN A 382 15.83 -2.30 -16.98
CA GLN A 382 15.26 -3.09 -18.08
C GLN A 382 13.72 -2.98 -18.11
N PRO A 383 13.14 -1.91 -18.69
CA PRO A 383 11.69 -1.68 -18.69
C PRO A 383 10.90 -2.76 -19.45
N GLN A 384 11.53 -3.50 -20.37
CA GLN A 384 10.91 -4.62 -21.08
C GLN A 384 10.52 -5.79 -20.17
N ILE A 385 11.05 -5.87 -18.94
CA ILE A 385 10.63 -6.86 -17.93
C ILE A 385 9.13 -6.69 -17.59
N HIS A 386 8.56 -5.50 -17.78
CA HIS A 386 7.12 -5.30 -17.63
C HIS A 386 6.27 -6.02 -18.70
N ALA A 387 6.86 -6.49 -19.80
CA ALA A 387 6.15 -7.26 -20.81
C ALA A 387 6.09 -8.76 -20.50
N ILE A 388 6.85 -9.24 -19.52
CA ILE A 388 6.86 -10.65 -19.10
C ILE A 388 5.47 -11.03 -18.57
N PRO A 389 4.84 -12.10 -19.11
CA PRO A 389 3.55 -12.60 -18.64
C PRO A 389 3.56 -12.90 -17.14
N ASP A 390 2.38 -12.80 -16.52
CA ASP A 390 2.22 -13.09 -15.09
C ASP A 390 2.62 -14.54 -14.76
N LEU A 391 3.35 -14.72 -13.66
CA LEU A 391 3.90 -16.00 -13.18
C LEU A 391 4.87 -16.72 -14.14
N ASP A 392 5.38 -16.06 -15.19
CA ASP A 392 6.41 -16.62 -16.07
C ASP A 392 7.82 -16.45 -15.47
N PHE A 393 8.16 -17.32 -14.51
CA PHE A 393 9.47 -17.35 -13.85
C PHE A 393 10.62 -17.74 -14.79
N ALA A 394 10.34 -18.52 -15.85
CA ALA A 394 11.36 -18.96 -16.79
C ALA A 394 11.88 -17.78 -17.65
N SER A 395 10.96 -16.97 -18.18
CA SER A 395 11.33 -15.74 -18.90
C SER A 395 12.05 -14.74 -17.99
N MET A 396 11.66 -14.68 -16.70
CA MET A 396 12.31 -13.81 -15.73
C MET A 396 13.74 -14.27 -15.39
N THR A 397 13.96 -15.58 -15.29
CA THR A 397 15.31 -16.17 -15.15
C THR A 397 16.20 -15.76 -16.32
N THR A 398 15.68 -15.94 -17.54
CA THR A 398 16.39 -15.61 -18.78
C THR A 398 16.77 -14.12 -18.82
N ALA A 399 15.87 -13.23 -18.37
CA ALA A 399 16.13 -11.80 -18.31
C ALA A 399 17.25 -11.44 -17.30
N ILE A 400 17.28 -12.10 -16.13
CA ILE A 400 18.34 -11.92 -15.14
C ILE A 400 19.68 -12.43 -15.72
N GLU A 401 19.71 -13.65 -16.25
CA GLU A 401 20.92 -14.24 -16.82
C GLU A 401 21.50 -13.41 -17.95
N HIS A 402 20.65 -12.91 -18.85
CA HIS A 402 21.08 -12.07 -19.97
C HIS A 402 21.75 -10.75 -19.52
N TYR A 403 21.34 -10.18 -18.38
CA TYR A 403 21.93 -8.95 -17.87
C TYR A 403 23.33 -9.17 -17.24
N PHE A 404 23.58 -10.35 -16.66
CA PHE A 404 24.83 -10.67 -15.97
C PHE A 404 25.86 -11.42 -16.84
N GLN A 405 25.49 -11.78 -18.07
CA GLN A 405 26.40 -12.23 -19.13
C GLN A 405 27.08 -11.02 -19.78
#